data_AF-A0A8W7PGJ4-F1
#
_entry.id   AF-A0A8W7PGJ4-F1
#
_cell.length_a   1.000
_cell.length_b   1.000
_cell.length_c   1.000
_cell.angle_alpha   90.00
_cell.angle_beta   90.00
_cell.angle_gamma   90.00
#
_symmetry.space_group_name_H-M   'P 1'
#
loop_
_entity.id
_entity.type
_entity.pdbx_description
1 polymer ?
#
loop_
_entity_poly.entity_id
_entity_poly.type
_entity_poly.pdbx_seq_one_letter_code
_entity_poly.pdbx_strand_id
1 'polypeptide(L)'
;MSIIIAIVFMGLLELGRSQYLTNTVHKTSAATEKINDLWCYSCNATDDGEACIDLSSGNNASFVKKCNPEEFICMVKQFSYTTSTENSTSTPKLWSLERRCISSCEAGCIIIGERTKLYACTSCCEKSLCNTGKAHSTNPIAHFRRTSTTLALGLLVLLSVMKPTLSVIL
;
A
#
# COMPACT_ATOMS: atom_id res chain seq x y z
N MET A 1 -73.72 -7.67 2.69
CA MET A 1 -72.70 -8.36 1.87
C MET A 1 -71.74 -7.41 1.15
N SER A 2 -72.14 -6.18 0.76
CA SER A 2 -71.27 -5.26 0.00
C SER A 2 -70.10 -4.65 0.77
N ILE A 3 -70.20 -4.51 2.10
CA ILE A 3 -69.14 -3.89 2.93
C ILE A 3 -67.95 -4.85 3.11
N ILE A 4 -68.23 -6.16 3.26
CA ILE A 4 -67.18 -7.17 3.47
C ILE A 4 -66.30 -7.30 2.22
N ILE A 5 -66.90 -7.20 1.03
CA ILE A 5 -66.17 -7.26 -0.25
C ILE A 5 -65.23 -6.05 -0.40
N ALA A 6 -65.66 -4.85 0.02
CA ALA A 6 -64.83 -3.65 -0.03
C ALA A 6 -63.62 -3.72 0.92
N ILE A 7 -63.79 -4.30 2.11
CA ILE A 7 -62.69 -4.48 3.08
C ILE A 7 -61.66 -5.49 2.57
N VAL A 8 -62.11 -6.59 1.94
CA VAL A 8 -61.22 -7.58 1.32
C VAL A 8 -60.46 -7.00 0.13
N PHE A 9 -61.12 -6.16 -0.69
CA PHE A 9 -60.46 -5.49 -1.83
C PHE A 9 -59.43 -4.43 -1.39
N MET A 10 -59.72 -3.66 -0.34
CA MET A 10 -58.76 -2.69 0.22
C MET A 10 -57.56 -3.38 0.88
N GLY A 11 -57.76 -4.55 1.52
CA GLY A 11 -56.67 -5.36 2.07
C GLY A 11 -55.77 -6.00 1.00
N LEU A 12 -56.30 -6.33 -0.18
CA LEU A 12 -55.50 -6.87 -1.28
C LEU A 12 -54.64 -5.81 -1.99
N LEU A 13 -55.03 -4.54 -1.97
CA LEU A 13 -54.29 -3.44 -2.61
C LEU A 13 -53.02 -3.04 -1.83
N GLU A 14 -53.00 -3.23 -0.51
CA GLU A 14 -51.85 -2.95 0.36
C GLU A 14 -50.72 -4.01 0.21
N LEU A 15 -51.05 -5.23 -0.26
CA LEU A 15 -50.06 -6.30 -0.41
C LEU A 15 -49.22 -6.20 -1.70
N GLY A 16 -49.56 -5.26 -2.59
CA GLY A 16 -48.88 -5.08 -3.89
C GLY A 16 -47.79 -4.01 -3.92
N ARG A 17 -47.52 -3.30 -2.80
CA ARG A 17 -46.71 -2.09 -2.80
C ARG A 17 -45.44 -2.19 -1.95
N SER A 18 -44.67 -3.26 -2.15
CA SER A 18 -43.28 -3.32 -1.68
C SER A 18 -42.35 -3.64 -2.84
N GLN A 19 -42.19 -2.66 -3.74
CA GLN A 19 -41.04 -2.64 -4.63
C GLN A 19 -39.87 -2.12 -3.82
N TYR A 20 -39.09 -3.04 -3.25
CA TYR A 20 -37.75 -2.76 -2.76
C TYR A 20 -36.93 -2.18 -3.91
N LEU A 21 -36.80 -0.85 -3.95
CA LEU A 21 -35.72 -0.17 -4.66
C LEU A 21 -34.42 -0.56 -3.96
N THR A 22 -33.84 -1.67 -4.42
CA THR A 22 -32.45 -1.99 -4.09
C THR A 22 -31.61 -0.84 -4.66
N ASN A 23 -31.10 0.01 -3.79
CA ASN A 23 -30.09 1.02 -4.13
C ASN A 23 -28.77 0.29 -4.46
N THR A 24 -28.74 -0.48 -5.55
CA THR A 24 -27.48 -0.85 -6.18
C THR A 24 -26.97 0.41 -6.85
N VAL A 25 -26.25 1.24 -6.09
CA VAL A 25 -25.50 2.36 -6.64
C VAL A 25 -24.57 1.75 -7.68
N HIS A 26 -24.90 1.94 -8.97
CA HIS A 26 -24.02 1.59 -10.08
C HIS A 26 -22.83 2.55 -10.03
N LYS A 27 -21.83 2.25 -9.19
CA LYS A 27 -20.53 2.90 -9.31
C LYS A 27 -19.93 2.48 -10.64
N THR A 28 -19.75 3.44 -11.53
CA THR A 28 -18.94 3.25 -12.72
C THR A 28 -17.50 2.94 -12.27
N SER A 29 -16.73 2.21 -13.07
CA SER A 29 -15.32 1.91 -12.73
C SER A 29 -14.50 3.18 -12.48
N ALA A 30 -14.87 4.30 -13.11
CA ALA A 30 -14.29 5.62 -12.87
C ALA A 30 -14.61 6.20 -11.48
N ALA A 31 -15.78 5.92 -10.89
CA ALA A 31 -16.14 6.36 -9.54
C ALA A 31 -15.54 5.49 -8.41
N THR A 32 -14.73 4.50 -8.77
CA THR A 32 -13.91 3.68 -7.86
C THR A 32 -12.43 4.07 -7.92
N GLU A 33 -12.06 5.07 -8.73
CA GLU A 33 -10.70 5.57 -8.81
C GLU A 33 -10.29 6.16 -7.44
N LYS A 34 -9.29 5.54 -6.83
CA LYS A 34 -8.72 6.01 -5.57
C LYS A 34 -8.05 7.35 -5.85
N ILE A 35 -8.58 8.43 -5.30
CA ILE A 35 -7.98 9.77 -5.41
C ILE A 35 -6.53 9.67 -4.91
N ASN A 36 -5.57 9.99 -5.80
CA ASN A 36 -4.17 9.97 -5.47
C ASN A 36 -3.73 11.34 -4.94
N ASP A 37 -3.57 11.43 -3.62
CA ASP A 37 -2.98 12.58 -2.94
C ASP A 37 -1.58 12.28 -2.40
N LEU A 38 -0.85 11.37 -3.06
CA LEU A 38 0.53 11.06 -2.71
C LEU A 38 1.48 12.18 -3.14
N TRP A 39 2.41 12.49 -2.23
CA TRP A 39 3.52 13.40 -2.48
C TRP A 39 4.82 12.66 -2.24
N CYS A 40 5.82 12.83 -3.11
CA CYS A 40 7.12 12.20 -2.96
C CYS A 40 8.23 13.23 -3.22
N TYR A 41 9.43 12.92 -2.76
CA TYR A 41 10.61 13.62 -3.27
C TYR A 41 10.89 13.17 -4.71
N SER A 42 11.23 14.12 -5.58
CA SER A 42 11.52 13.91 -6.99
C SER A 42 12.80 14.66 -7.35
N CYS A 43 13.90 13.94 -7.56
CA CYS A 43 15.22 14.50 -7.88
C CYS A 43 16.15 13.44 -8.48
N ASN A 44 17.20 13.89 -9.18
CA ASN A 44 18.27 13.06 -9.69
C ASN A 44 19.61 13.63 -9.21
N ALA A 45 20.38 12.89 -8.41
CA ALA A 45 21.66 13.33 -7.89
C ALA A 45 22.69 13.69 -8.99
N THR A 46 22.52 13.17 -10.21
CA THR A 46 23.36 13.52 -11.35
C THR A 46 23.17 14.98 -11.78
N ASP A 47 21.95 15.49 -11.66
CA ASP A 47 21.56 16.84 -12.10
C ASP A 47 21.46 17.81 -10.90
N ASP A 48 20.89 17.33 -9.79
CA ASP A 48 20.59 18.09 -8.57
C ASP A 48 21.69 18.01 -7.49
N GLY A 49 22.72 17.17 -7.71
CA GLY A 49 23.87 17.02 -6.82
C GLY A 49 23.57 16.38 -5.46
N GLU A 50 24.38 16.74 -4.47
CA GLU A 50 24.34 16.13 -3.12
C GLU A 50 23.05 16.44 -2.35
N ALA A 51 22.37 17.55 -2.66
CA ALA A 51 21.10 17.91 -2.03
C ALA A 51 20.00 16.88 -2.31
N CYS A 52 20.07 16.20 -3.47
CA CYS A 52 19.23 15.03 -3.69
C CYS A 52 19.70 13.88 -2.80
N ILE A 53 20.99 13.52 -2.80
CA ILE A 53 21.52 12.37 -2.03
C ILE A 53 21.12 12.44 -0.55
N ASP A 54 21.38 13.57 0.10
CA ASP A 54 21.03 13.84 1.49
C ASP A 54 20.06 15.02 1.61
N LEU A 55 18.77 14.69 1.75
CA LEU A 55 17.70 15.67 1.94
C LEU A 55 17.80 16.45 3.26
N SER A 56 18.73 16.09 4.15
CA SER A 56 18.99 16.79 5.43
C SER A 56 19.96 17.97 5.24
N SER A 57 20.73 17.97 4.15
CA SER A 57 21.83 18.92 3.91
C SER A 57 21.40 20.26 3.31
N GLY A 58 20.12 20.40 2.89
CA GLY A 58 19.63 21.59 2.22
C GLY A 58 18.11 21.78 2.31
N ASN A 59 17.59 22.75 1.56
CA ASN A 59 16.15 22.99 1.46
C ASN A 59 15.50 21.96 0.54
N ASN A 60 15.05 20.85 1.12
CA ASN A 60 14.43 19.74 0.41
C ASN A 60 13.00 20.02 -0.11
N ALA A 61 12.40 21.16 0.25
CA ALA A 61 11.07 21.54 -0.19
C ALA A 61 10.98 21.66 -1.72
N SER A 62 12.07 22.01 -2.40
CA SER A 62 12.13 22.11 -3.86
C SER A 62 11.95 20.77 -4.57
N PHE A 63 12.26 19.66 -3.90
CA PHE A 63 12.12 18.31 -4.46
C PHE A 63 10.76 17.69 -4.16
N VAL A 64 9.91 18.34 -3.36
CA VAL A 64 8.57 17.83 -3.05
C VAL A 64 7.67 17.99 -4.27
N LYS A 65 7.16 16.87 -4.78
CA LYS A 65 6.29 16.84 -5.97
C LYS A 65 5.04 16.02 -5.68
N LYS A 66 3.88 16.53 -6.11
CA LYS A 66 2.62 15.75 -6.12
C LYS A 66 2.72 14.69 -7.22
N CYS A 67 2.40 13.45 -6.89
CA CYS A 67 2.40 12.35 -7.85
C CYS A 67 1.22 12.46 -8.81
N ASN A 68 1.39 11.90 -10.02
CA ASN A 68 0.30 11.81 -10.97
C ASN A 68 -0.80 10.84 -10.45
N PRO A 69 -2.05 10.94 -10.95
CA PRO A 69 -3.15 10.08 -10.51
C PRO A 69 -2.85 8.57 -10.53
N GLU A 70 -2.03 8.13 -11.48
CA GLU A 70 -1.64 6.73 -11.68
C GLU A 70 -0.45 6.26 -10.83
N GLU A 71 0.25 7.17 -10.14
CA GLU A 71 1.50 6.90 -9.43
C GLU A 71 1.32 6.83 -7.91
N PHE A 72 1.01 5.65 -7.39
CA PHE A 72 0.71 5.45 -5.97
C PHE A 72 1.92 5.08 -5.10
N ILE A 73 3.14 5.17 -5.63
CA ILE A 73 4.35 4.69 -4.96
C ILE A 73 5.46 5.75 -5.05
N CYS A 74 6.10 6.05 -3.92
CA CYS A 74 7.37 6.76 -3.90
C CYS A 74 8.52 5.76 -4.07
N MET A 75 9.45 6.06 -4.97
CA MET A 75 10.61 5.23 -5.27
C MET A 75 11.91 5.98 -4.93
N VAL A 76 12.90 5.21 -4.46
CA VAL A 76 14.32 5.58 -4.46
C VAL A 76 15.07 4.54 -5.28
N LYS A 77 15.88 4.98 -6.24
CA LYS A 77 16.80 4.15 -7.00
C LYS A 77 18.22 4.62 -6.75
N GLN A 78 19.11 3.70 -6.41
CA GLN A 78 20.49 3.99 -6.03
C GLN A 78 21.44 3.14 -6.86
N PHE A 79 22.48 3.79 -7.38
CA PHE A 79 23.60 3.14 -8.04
C PHE A 79 24.84 3.30 -7.17
N SER A 80 25.45 2.18 -6.80
CA SER A 80 26.71 2.17 -6.05
C SER A 80 27.66 1.12 -6.63
N TYR A 81 28.96 1.25 -6.38
CA TYR A 81 29.93 0.29 -6.89
C TYR A 81 30.99 -0.06 -5.85
N THR A 82 31.51 -1.29 -5.94
CA THR A 82 32.70 -1.73 -5.23
C THR A 82 33.75 -2.18 -6.24
N THR A 83 35.02 -1.99 -5.89
CA THR A 83 36.15 -2.52 -6.65
C THR A 83 36.83 -3.60 -5.82
N SER A 84 36.92 -4.81 -6.37
CA SER A 84 37.61 -5.95 -5.79
C SER A 84 38.96 -6.16 -6.49
N THR A 85 40.03 -6.18 -5.70
CA THR A 85 41.35 -6.68 -6.09
C THR A 85 41.53 -8.09 -5.52
N GLU A 86 42.62 -8.77 -5.87
CA GLU A 86 42.93 -10.10 -5.37
C GLU A 86 42.93 -10.19 -3.83
N ASN A 87 43.32 -9.11 -3.15
CA ASN A 87 43.52 -9.09 -1.70
C ASN A 87 42.45 -8.32 -0.91
N SER A 88 41.53 -7.62 -1.58
CA SER A 88 40.57 -6.76 -0.87
C SER A 88 39.37 -6.38 -1.73
N THR A 89 38.23 -6.09 -1.08
CA THR A 89 37.08 -5.45 -1.71
C THR A 89 36.84 -4.09 -1.06
N SER A 90 36.71 -3.04 -1.86
CA SER A 90 36.45 -1.69 -1.36
C SER A 90 35.06 -1.60 -0.72
N THR A 91 34.87 -0.61 0.16
CA THR A 91 33.53 -0.24 0.61
C THR A 91 32.68 0.24 -0.57
N PRO A 92 31.35 0.02 -0.57
CA PRO A 92 30.46 0.54 -1.61
C PRO A 92 30.53 2.06 -1.69
N LYS A 93 30.85 2.57 -2.89
CA LYS A 93 30.83 4.00 -3.20
C LYS A 93 29.53 4.34 -3.92
N LEU A 94 28.82 5.35 -3.44
CA LEU A 94 27.63 5.86 -4.11
C LEU A 94 28.04 6.57 -5.39
N TRP A 95 27.40 6.20 -6.50
CA TRP A 95 27.57 6.88 -7.78
C TRP A 95 26.42 7.84 -8.06
N SER A 96 25.17 7.37 -7.96
CA SER A 96 24.00 8.21 -8.24
C SER A 96 22.78 7.72 -7.46
N LEU A 97 21.81 8.62 -7.27
CA LEU A 97 20.55 8.35 -6.58
C LEU A 97 19.42 9.16 -7.23
N GLU A 98 18.35 8.48 -7.60
CA GLU A 98 17.14 9.05 -8.19
C GLU A 98 15.94 8.81 -7.26
N ARG A 99 15.08 9.82 -7.12
CA ARG A 99 13.80 9.75 -6.43
C ARG A 99 12.70 10.19 -7.37
N ARG A 100 11.55 9.50 -7.34
CA ARG A 100 10.36 9.87 -8.11
C ARG A 100 9.12 9.14 -7.63
N CYS A 101 7.98 9.60 -8.12
CA CYS A 101 6.73 8.84 -8.11
C CYS A 101 6.79 7.73 -9.18
N ILE A 102 6.08 6.62 -8.96
CA ILE A 102 5.93 5.54 -9.93
C ILE A 102 4.61 4.79 -9.70
N SER A 103 4.09 4.16 -10.76
CA SER A 103 2.87 3.34 -10.71
C SER A 103 3.12 1.89 -10.28
N SER A 104 4.30 1.36 -10.59
CA SER A 104 4.72 -0.01 -10.24
C SER A 104 6.17 -0.01 -9.80
N CYS A 105 6.50 -0.80 -8.79
CA CYS A 105 7.85 -0.87 -8.26
C CYS A 105 8.36 -2.31 -8.11
N GLU A 106 9.54 -2.55 -8.70
CA GLU A 106 10.34 -3.73 -8.45
C GLU A 106 11.43 -3.40 -7.41
N ALA A 107 11.13 -3.67 -6.14
CA ALA A 107 12.09 -3.49 -5.06
C ALA A 107 13.13 -4.62 -5.08
N GLY A 108 14.40 -4.27 -4.91
CA GLY A 108 15.50 -5.24 -4.97
C GLY A 108 16.79 -4.59 -5.44
N CYS A 109 17.84 -5.40 -5.56
CA CYS A 109 19.12 -4.94 -6.08
C CYS A 109 19.66 -5.89 -7.15
N ILE A 110 20.03 -5.31 -8.28
CA ILE A 110 20.70 -6.02 -9.37
C ILE A 110 22.19 -5.74 -9.23
N ILE A 111 23.00 -6.80 -9.23
CA ILE A 111 24.45 -6.72 -9.12
C ILE A 111 25.06 -7.13 -10.47
N ILE A 112 25.90 -6.27 -11.03
CA ILE A 112 26.49 -6.45 -12.35
C ILE A 112 28.02 -6.35 -12.24
N GLY A 113 28.73 -7.27 -12.87
CA GLY A 113 30.19 -7.25 -12.97
C GLY A 113 30.90 -8.19 -11.99
N GLU A 114 32.16 -8.52 -12.31
CA GLU A 114 32.99 -9.45 -11.54
C GLU A 114 33.91 -8.70 -10.57
N ARG A 115 34.95 -8.01 -11.09
CA ARG A 115 35.90 -7.22 -10.28
C ARG A 115 35.33 -5.87 -9.84
N THR A 116 34.61 -5.20 -10.73
CA THR A 116 33.85 -3.99 -10.38
C THR A 116 32.39 -4.37 -10.33
N LYS A 117 31.85 -4.46 -9.11
CA LYS A 117 30.43 -4.78 -8.92
C LYS A 117 29.64 -3.48 -8.85
N LEU A 118 28.74 -3.29 -9.80
CA LEU A 118 27.74 -2.25 -9.80
C LEU A 118 26.46 -2.78 -9.16
N TYR A 119 25.95 -2.06 -8.18
CA TYR A 119 24.72 -2.35 -7.46
C TYR A 119 23.67 -1.32 -7.87
N ALA A 120 22.61 -1.77 -8.54
CA ALA A 120 21.43 -0.97 -8.86
C ALA A 120 20.29 -1.39 -7.93
N CYS A 121 20.07 -0.62 -6.87
CA CYS A 121 19.10 -0.90 -5.83
C CYS A 121 17.87 -0.03 -5.96
N THR A 122 16.68 -0.60 -5.74
CA THR A 122 15.40 0.09 -5.74
C THR A 122 14.66 -0.21 -4.44
N SER A 123 14.14 0.83 -3.79
CA SER A 123 13.27 0.72 -2.62
C SER A 123 12.02 1.56 -2.80
N CYS A 124 10.89 1.08 -2.28
CA CYS A 124 9.60 1.69 -2.50
C CYS A 124 8.74 1.76 -1.26
N CYS A 125 7.88 2.78 -1.21
CA CYS A 125 6.97 3.03 -0.11
C CYS A 125 5.75 3.83 -0.58
N GLU A 126 4.64 3.71 0.13
CA GLU A 126 3.33 4.25 -0.30
C GLU A 126 2.84 5.44 0.55
N LYS A 127 3.67 5.93 1.48
CA LYS A 127 3.32 7.07 2.35
C LYS A 127 3.88 8.36 1.75
N SER A 128 3.19 9.48 1.92
CA SER A 128 3.72 10.76 1.45
C SER A 128 5.08 11.07 2.08
N LEU A 129 6.02 11.52 1.26
CA LEU A 129 7.39 11.92 1.62
C LEU A 129 8.21 10.83 2.30
N CYS A 130 7.91 9.55 2.04
CA CYS A 130 8.60 8.43 2.67
C CYS A 130 9.96 8.08 2.03
N ASN A 131 10.21 8.52 0.79
CA ASN A 131 11.38 8.16 0.02
C ASN A 131 12.63 8.99 0.38
N THR A 132 12.88 9.19 1.67
CA THR A 132 13.99 10.02 2.16
C THR A 132 15.32 9.27 2.23
N GLY A 133 15.27 7.98 2.56
CA GLY A 133 16.46 7.13 2.75
C GLY A 133 17.21 6.81 1.46
N LYS A 134 18.32 6.08 1.63
CA LYS A 134 19.04 5.42 0.53
C LYS A 134 18.30 4.14 0.13
N ALA A 135 18.44 3.70 -1.14
CA ALA A 135 17.81 2.45 -1.56
C ALA A 135 18.62 1.27 -1.00
N HIS A 136 18.13 0.66 0.09
CA HIS A 136 18.79 -0.49 0.68
C HIS A 136 18.43 -1.78 -0.06
N SER A 137 19.43 -2.64 -0.28
CA SER A 137 19.23 -4.07 -0.48
C SER A 137 18.77 -4.68 0.84
N THR A 138 17.49 -4.60 1.13
CA THR A 138 16.88 -5.61 1.99
C THR A 138 16.15 -6.54 1.04
N ASN A 139 16.73 -7.72 0.78
CA ASN A 139 15.95 -8.85 0.26
C ASN A 139 14.68 -8.95 1.11
N PRO A 140 13.49 -8.62 0.59
CA PRO A 140 12.29 -8.62 1.38
C PRO A 140 11.73 -10.04 1.33
N ILE A 141 12.41 -11.01 1.94
CA ILE A 141 11.68 -12.11 2.58
C ILE A 141 11.09 -11.56 3.89
N ALA A 142 10.39 -10.42 3.83
CA ALA A 142 9.88 -9.69 4.97
C ALA A 142 8.92 -8.56 4.54
N HIS A 143 7.89 -8.84 3.74
CA HIS A 143 6.64 -8.08 3.77
C HIS A 143 5.50 -8.84 3.07
N PHE A 144 5.30 -10.10 3.45
CA PHE A 144 3.97 -10.71 3.29
C PHE A 144 3.04 -10.12 4.36
N ARG A 145 2.50 -8.93 4.09
CA ARG A 145 1.36 -8.39 4.82
C ARG A 145 0.13 -9.19 4.38
N ARG A 146 -0.24 -10.22 5.14
CA ARG A 146 -1.60 -10.75 5.16
C ARG A 146 -2.14 -10.68 6.58
N THR A 147 -2.32 -9.45 7.07
CA THR A 147 -3.26 -9.20 8.17
C THR A 147 -4.66 -9.14 7.59
N SER A 148 -5.41 -10.24 7.67
CA SER A 148 -6.83 -10.23 8.01
C SER A 148 -7.30 -11.65 8.33
N THR A 149 -8.12 -11.77 9.37
CA THR A 149 -8.90 -12.95 9.81
C THR A 149 -8.17 -14.14 10.46
N THR A 150 -7.65 -13.98 11.68
CA THR A 150 -7.50 -15.14 12.61
C THR A 150 -8.01 -14.91 14.04
N LEU A 151 -8.41 -13.69 14.42
CA LEU A 151 -8.96 -13.42 15.76
C LEU A 151 -10.44 -13.81 15.95
N ALA A 152 -11.16 -14.18 14.88
CA ALA A 152 -12.56 -14.60 14.99
C ALA A 152 -12.72 -16.08 15.44
N LEU A 153 -11.71 -16.94 15.25
CA LEU A 153 -11.81 -18.36 15.64
C LEU A 153 -11.52 -18.60 17.13
N GLY A 154 -10.73 -17.74 17.79
CA GLY A 154 -10.43 -17.90 19.23
C GLY A 154 -11.65 -17.64 20.13
N LEU A 155 -12.54 -16.72 19.74
CA LEU A 155 -13.72 -16.36 20.52
C LEU A 155 -14.83 -17.43 20.44
N LEU A 156 -14.94 -18.15 19.33
CA LEU A 156 -15.90 -19.25 19.15
C LEU A 156 -15.50 -20.49 19.97
N VAL A 157 -14.21 -20.75 20.18
CA VAL A 157 -13.75 -21.88 21.00
C VAL A 157 -14.03 -21.62 22.49
N LEU A 158 -13.81 -20.40 22.98
CA LEU A 158 -14.09 -20.04 24.39
C LEU A 158 -15.59 -20.14 24.73
N LEU A 159 -16.48 -19.75 23.82
CA LEU A 159 -17.94 -19.86 24.02
C LEU A 159 -18.46 -21.31 23.99
N SER A 160 -17.72 -22.25 23.39
CA SER A 160 -18.10 -23.66 23.36
C SER A 160 -17.69 -24.46 24.62
N VAL A 161 -16.72 -23.95 25.39
CA VAL A 161 -16.19 -24.63 26.59
C VAL A 161 -16.92 -24.20 27.87
N MET A 162 -17.55 -23.02 27.90
CA MET A 162 -18.44 -22.62 28.99
C MET A 162 -19.86 -23.15 28.77
N LYS A 163 -20.02 -24.47 28.97
CA LYS A 163 -21.34 -25.03 29.28
C LYS A 163 -21.67 -24.69 30.74
N PRO A 164 -22.87 -24.18 31.05
CA PRO A 164 -23.20 -23.67 32.37
C PRO A 164 -23.35 -24.80 33.39
N THR A 165 -22.46 -24.87 34.37
CA THR A 165 -22.76 -25.48 35.67
C THR A 165 -23.58 -24.48 36.48
N LEU A 166 -24.85 -24.29 36.14
CA LEU A 166 -25.82 -23.68 37.06
C LEU A 166 -27.25 -24.11 36.73
N SER A 167 -27.59 -25.33 37.10
CA SER A 167 -28.95 -25.68 37.48
C SER A 167 -28.92 -26.92 38.37
N VAL A 168 -29.83 -26.91 39.36
CA VAL A 168 -30.03 -27.86 40.46
C VAL A 168 -29.29 -27.51 41.75
N ILE A 169 -29.73 -26.43 42.42
CA ILE A 169 -30.15 -26.43 43.85
C ILE A 169 -31.21 -25.31 44.01
N LEU A 170 -32.49 -25.65 43.88
CA LEU A 170 -33.60 -25.39 44.81
C LEU A 170 -34.90 -25.93 44.21
#